data_AF-A0A101RNW9-F1
#
_entry.id   AF-A0A101RNW9-F1
#
_cell.length_a   1.000
_cell.length_b   1.000
_cell.length_c   1.000
_cell.angle_alpha   90.00
_cell.angle_beta   90.00
_cell.angle_gamma   90.00
#
_symmetry.space_group_name_H-M   'P 1'
#
loop_
_entity.id
_entity.type
_entity.pdbx_description
1 polymer ?
#
loop_
_entity_poly.entity_id
_entity_poly.type
_entity_poly.pdbx_seq_one_letter_code
_entity_poly.pdbx_strand_id
1 'polypeptide(L)'
;MIDRRHVLSVGTALGTTMLLPGTAVAASAPDLSTLQRQLVVARAQFRSAHYADLAEALPRLRRDALAAQAHTTGARRQAASALLARVHILASELAVKSGASDEAWERARSAVAAGESSGNVIVLAEATRVCATPLRRQGRAADAVLLLQDMITALTGAASSTPEPPLVSATGSLALTAAYSAALEGRRTTALSLMEMAADAAGRLARTPQSYSGGLTAGQVQLYQVGVHHLLGQDIAAVRAAQRLHPSTLPTGERRARLGTDTARALIAVGDYERALTALHAVEEAASEEASRPSVRALTRELLVRRPRLTGLKTFAARTGAEPL
;
A
#
# COMPACT_ATOMS: atom_id res chain seq x y z
N MET A 1 -8.50 -40.79 -4.46
CA MET A 1 -7.09 -40.97 -4.05
C MET A 1 -6.29 -41.30 -5.30
N ILE A 2 -5.75 -40.27 -5.96
CA ILE A 2 -4.87 -40.40 -7.13
C ILE A 2 -3.75 -39.39 -6.91
N ASP A 3 -2.58 -39.93 -6.60
CA ASP A 3 -1.30 -39.23 -6.42
C ASP A 3 -0.68 -38.98 -7.81
N ARG A 4 -0.28 -37.74 -8.09
CA ARG A 4 0.56 -37.37 -9.24
C ARG A 4 1.52 -36.27 -8.85
N ARG A 5 2.60 -36.66 -8.16
CA ARG A 5 3.86 -35.91 -8.11
C ARG A 5 4.50 -35.92 -9.49
N HIS A 6 4.59 -34.75 -10.13
CA HIS A 6 5.50 -34.55 -11.26
C HIS A 6 6.77 -33.84 -10.78
N VAL A 7 7.86 -34.60 -10.82
CA VAL A 7 9.25 -34.18 -10.72
C VAL A 7 9.66 -33.65 -12.10
N LEU A 8 10.22 -32.43 -12.16
CA LEU A 8 11.01 -31.98 -13.30
C LEU A 8 12.36 -31.50 -12.80
N SER A 9 13.34 -32.39 -13.00
CA SER A 9 14.77 -32.14 -12.98
C SER A 9 15.16 -31.34 -14.22
N VAL A 10 15.90 -30.24 -14.05
CA VAL A 10 16.62 -29.58 -15.14
C VAL A 10 18.06 -29.32 -14.70
N GLY A 11 18.94 -30.19 -15.20
CA GLY A 11 20.16 -29.85 -15.94
C GLY A 11 21.09 -28.78 -15.37
N THR A 12 22.11 -29.24 -14.65
CA THR A 12 23.38 -28.56 -14.40
C THR A 12 24.17 -28.30 -15.70
N ALA A 13 24.53 -27.04 -15.96
CA ALA A 13 25.63 -26.70 -16.86
C ALA A 13 26.68 -25.90 -16.06
N LEU A 14 27.81 -26.54 -15.81
CA LEU A 14 28.99 -25.98 -15.15
C LEU A 14 29.75 -25.10 -16.15
N GLY A 15 29.70 -23.79 -15.95
CA GLY A 15 30.63 -22.83 -16.55
C GLY A 15 31.49 -22.22 -15.45
N THR A 16 32.69 -22.79 -15.25
CA THR A 16 33.63 -22.34 -14.22
C THR A 16 34.39 -21.11 -14.71
N THR A 17 33.82 -19.92 -14.53
CA THR A 17 34.57 -18.67 -14.67
C THR A 17 35.30 -18.40 -13.36
N MET A 18 36.61 -18.66 -13.37
CA MET A 18 37.51 -18.38 -12.27
C MET A 18 37.64 -16.85 -12.10
N LEU A 19 36.89 -16.27 -11.17
CA LEU A 19 36.99 -14.85 -10.82
C LEU A 19 38.04 -14.70 -9.70
N LEU A 20 39.12 -13.99 -10.00
CA LEU A 20 40.15 -13.59 -9.04
C LEU A 20 39.51 -12.89 -7.82
N PRO A 21 39.97 -13.15 -6.58
CA PRO A 21 39.51 -12.43 -5.42
C PRO A 21 40.08 -11.01 -5.46
N GLY A 22 39.34 -10.10 -6.09
CA GLY A 22 39.52 -8.68 -5.83
C GLY A 22 39.33 -8.46 -4.34
N THR A 23 40.30 -7.80 -3.70
CA THR A 23 40.23 -7.38 -2.30
C THR A 23 38.99 -6.52 -2.12
N ALA A 24 37.87 -7.17 -1.75
CA ALA A 24 36.72 -6.47 -1.25
C ALA A 24 37.19 -5.81 0.04
N VAL A 25 37.50 -4.52 -0.04
CA VAL A 25 37.45 -3.64 1.13
C VAL A 25 36.13 -3.99 1.79
N ALA A 26 36.19 -4.62 2.96
CA ALA A 26 35.00 -4.99 3.70
C ALA A 26 34.27 -3.67 3.96
N ALA A 27 33.29 -3.37 3.12
CA ALA A 27 32.46 -2.20 3.27
C ALA A 27 31.80 -2.41 4.63
N SER A 28 32.25 -1.65 5.62
CA SER A 28 31.75 -1.74 6.99
C SER A 28 30.22 -1.71 6.92
N ALA A 29 29.57 -2.67 7.58
CA ALA A 29 28.14 -2.82 7.52
C ALA A 29 27.47 -1.46 7.79
N PRO A 30 26.56 -0.99 6.91
CA PRO A 30 25.95 0.31 7.10
C PRO A 30 25.25 0.36 8.47
N ASP A 31 25.49 1.45 9.19
CA ASP A 31 24.93 1.65 10.52
C ASP A 31 23.39 1.61 10.46
N LEU A 32 22.79 0.74 11.29
CA LEU A 32 21.33 0.54 11.33
C LEU A 32 20.59 1.84 11.67
N SER A 33 21.19 2.72 12.47
CA SER A 33 20.58 4.01 12.81
C SER A 33 20.49 4.92 11.57
N THR A 34 21.53 4.91 10.75
CA THR A 34 21.58 5.63 9.47
C THR A 34 20.56 5.06 8.49
N LEU A 35 20.48 3.74 8.36
CA LEU A 35 19.50 3.07 7.52
C LEU A 35 18.07 3.39 7.96
N GLN A 36 17.81 3.41 9.27
CA GLN A 36 16.51 3.79 9.84
C GLN A 36 16.14 5.24 9.51
N ARG A 37 17.07 6.20 9.63
CA ARG A 37 16.83 7.60 9.25
C ARG A 37 16.51 7.74 7.76
N GLN A 38 17.26 7.06 6.90
CA GLN A 38 17.01 7.08 5.46
C GLN A 38 15.64 6.47 5.11
N LEU A 39 15.25 5.39 5.79
CA LEU A 39 13.92 4.79 5.62
C LEU A 39 12.80 5.74 6.06
N VAL A 40 12.98 6.52 7.13
CA VAL A 40 12.02 7.54 7.55
C VAL A 40 11.85 8.62 6.47
N VAL A 41 12.95 9.08 5.86
CA VAL A 41 12.90 10.04 4.75
C VAL A 41 12.20 9.43 3.53
N ALA A 42 12.55 8.21 3.13
CA ALA A 42 11.89 7.50 2.02
C ALA A 42 10.38 7.33 2.26
N ARG A 43 9.99 7.02 3.51
CA ARG A 43 8.57 6.95 3.88
C ARG A 43 7.88 8.31 3.81
N ALA A 44 8.57 9.40 4.16
CA ALA A 44 8.04 10.75 4.03
C ALA A 44 7.83 11.13 2.56
N GLN A 45 8.79 10.83 1.68
CA GLN A 45 8.65 11.00 0.23
C GLN A 45 7.41 10.28 -0.31
N PHE A 46 7.20 9.02 0.07
CA PHE A 46 5.99 8.28 -0.31
C PHE A 46 4.70 8.97 0.18
N ARG A 47 4.68 9.42 1.45
CA ARG A 47 3.49 10.06 2.06
C ARG A 47 3.18 11.42 1.43
N SER A 48 4.19 12.15 0.99
CA SER A 48 4.03 13.40 0.23
C SER A 48 3.84 13.17 -1.27
N ALA A 49 3.82 11.91 -1.72
CA ALA A 49 3.72 11.51 -3.12
C ALA A 49 4.84 12.07 -4.02
N HIS A 50 6.05 12.23 -3.46
CA HIS A 50 7.27 12.50 -4.23
C HIS A 50 7.85 11.17 -4.74
N TYR A 51 7.21 10.58 -5.74
CA TYR A 51 7.52 9.23 -6.19
C TYR A 51 8.81 9.17 -7.01
N ALA A 52 9.14 10.23 -7.74
CA ALA A 52 10.41 10.36 -8.43
C ALA A 52 11.61 10.31 -7.46
N ASP A 53 11.59 11.14 -6.41
CA ASP A 53 12.65 11.16 -5.39
C ASP A 53 12.78 9.80 -4.68
N LEU A 54 11.65 9.14 -4.41
CA LEU A 54 11.62 7.82 -3.80
C LEU A 54 12.21 6.76 -4.73
N ALA A 55 11.90 6.82 -6.02
CA ALA A 55 12.41 5.89 -7.03
C ALA A 55 13.93 5.97 -7.16
N GLU A 56 14.50 7.18 -7.04
CA GLU A 56 15.95 7.40 -7.04
C GLU A 56 16.61 6.85 -5.76
N ALA A 57 15.99 7.06 -4.59
CA ALA A 57 16.57 6.66 -3.31
C ALA A 57 16.50 5.15 -3.04
N LEU A 58 15.46 4.45 -3.51
CA LEU A 58 15.16 3.07 -3.16
C LEU A 58 16.25 2.04 -3.53
N PRO A 59 16.88 2.07 -4.72
CA PRO A 59 17.92 1.10 -5.09
C PRO A 59 19.10 1.09 -4.11
N ARG A 60 19.57 2.29 -3.73
CA ARG A 60 20.64 2.44 -2.73
C ARG A 60 20.19 1.95 -1.36
N LEU A 61 19.01 2.37 -0.92
CA LEU A 61 18.45 1.97 0.38
C LEU A 61 18.30 0.45 0.50
N ARG A 62 17.86 -0.22 -0.58
CA ARG A 62 17.74 -1.67 -0.66
C ARG A 62 19.10 -2.36 -0.56
N ARG A 63 20.09 -1.88 -1.31
CA ARG A 63 21.46 -2.43 -1.26
C ARG A 63 22.02 -2.30 0.15
N ASP A 64 21.87 -1.14 0.78
CA ASP A 64 22.40 -0.87 2.11
C ASP A 64 21.67 -1.74 3.17
N ALA A 65 20.36 -1.95 3.04
CA ALA A 65 19.60 -2.87 3.91
C ALA A 65 19.99 -4.35 3.74
N LEU A 66 20.23 -4.81 2.51
CA LEU A 66 20.72 -6.16 2.23
C LEU A 66 22.11 -6.37 2.83
N ALA A 67 23.01 -5.40 2.66
CA ALA A 67 24.35 -5.43 3.25
C ALA A 67 24.28 -5.47 4.79
N ALA A 68 23.42 -4.65 5.41
CA ALA A 68 23.20 -4.68 6.86
C ALA A 68 22.72 -6.05 7.34
N GLN A 69 21.76 -6.67 6.65
CA GLN A 69 21.26 -8.00 7.01
C GLN A 69 22.35 -9.07 6.87
N ALA A 70 23.14 -9.04 5.80
CA ALA A 70 24.20 -10.01 5.54
C ALA A 70 25.33 -9.97 6.58
N HIS A 71 25.74 -8.77 7.01
CA HIS A 71 26.89 -8.54 7.89
C HIS A 71 26.53 -8.43 9.38
N THR A 72 25.28 -8.68 9.75
CA THR A 72 24.85 -8.71 11.15
C THR A 72 24.36 -10.10 11.57
N THR A 73 24.35 -10.35 12.88
CA THR A 73 23.88 -11.61 13.50
C THR A 73 22.96 -11.30 14.69
N GLY A 74 22.27 -12.33 15.19
CA GLY A 74 21.38 -12.24 16.36
C GLY A 74 20.35 -11.11 16.25
N ALA A 75 20.17 -10.36 17.34
CA ALA A 75 19.23 -9.24 17.42
C ALA A 75 19.50 -8.14 16.37
N ARG A 76 20.76 -7.90 16.00
CA ARG A 76 21.09 -6.92 14.95
C ARG A 76 20.62 -7.38 13.58
N ARG A 77 20.72 -8.68 13.27
CA ARG A 77 20.17 -9.25 12.03
C ARG A 77 18.64 -9.18 11.99
N GLN A 78 17.98 -9.42 13.12
CA GLN A 78 16.53 -9.27 13.23
C GLN A 78 16.11 -7.81 12.96
N ALA A 79 16.80 -6.84 13.57
CA ALA A 79 16.57 -5.42 13.32
C ALA A 79 16.85 -5.02 11.85
N ALA A 80 17.94 -5.51 11.26
CA ALA A 80 18.25 -5.29 9.84
C ALA A 80 17.18 -5.90 8.92
N SER A 81 16.67 -7.09 9.24
CA SER A 81 15.60 -7.74 8.49
C SER A 81 14.29 -6.96 8.58
N ALA A 82 13.97 -6.37 9.74
CA ALA A 82 12.81 -5.48 9.89
C ALA A 82 12.92 -4.23 9.00
N LEU A 83 14.13 -3.64 8.91
CA LEU A 83 14.38 -2.50 8.02
C LEU A 83 14.27 -2.92 6.55
N LEU A 84 14.87 -4.05 6.17
CA LEU A 84 14.79 -4.58 4.81
C LEU A 84 13.35 -4.87 4.38
N ALA A 85 12.53 -5.44 5.26
CA ALA A 85 11.10 -5.66 5.02
C ALA A 85 10.39 -4.35 4.67
N ARG A 86 10.65 -3.28 5.44
CA ARG A 86 10.06 -1.95 5.20
C ARG A 86 10.56 -1.26 3.94
N VAL A 87 11.80 -1.53 3.52
CA VAL A 87 12.28 -1.11 2.20
C VAL A 87 11.51 -1.82 1.08
N HIS A 88 11.29 -3.12 1.20
CA HIS A 88 10.50 -3.88 0.24
C HIS A 88 9.02 -3.49 0.22
N ILE A 89 8.44 -3.14 1.37
CA ILE A 89 7.09 -2.56 1.47
C ILE A 89 7.01 -1.28 0.63
N LEU A 90 7.96 -0.34 0.81
CA LEU A 90 7.99 0.91 0.02
C LEU A 90 8.15 0.64 -1.47
N ALA A 91 9.02 -0.29 -1.85
CA ALA A 91 9.21 -0.66 -3.25
C ALA A 91 7.93 -1.25 -3.86
N SER A 92 7.20 -2.10 -3.13
CA SER A 92 5.90 -2.64 -3.58
C SER A 92 4.86 -1.53 -3.73
N GLU A 93 4.74 -0.65 -2.74
CA GLU A 93 3.78 0.46 -2.79
C GLU A 93 4.09 1.41 -3.95
N LEU A 94 5.36 1.73 -4.21
CA LEU A 94 5.77 2.54 -5.36
C LEU A 94 5.44 1.85 -6.70
N ALA A 95 5.74 0.56 -6.84
CA ALA A 95 5.40 -0.20 -8.04
C ALA A 95 3.87 -0.26 -8.29
N VAL A 96 3.07 -0.31 -7.22
CA VAL A 96 1.61 -0.14 -7.33
C VAL A 96 1.25 1.24 -7.88
N LYS A 97 1.93 2.31 -7.44
CA LYS A 97 1.66 3.67 -7.90
C LYS A 97 1.98 3.86 -9.39
N SER A 98 3.05 3.23 -9.89
CA SER A 98 3.46 3.27 -11.30
C SER A 98 2.68 2.32 -12.22
N GLY A 99 1.98 1.33 -11.67
CA GLY A 99 1.19 0.35 -12.44
C GLY A 99 1.93 -0.97 -12.70
N ALA A 100 3.17 -1.11 -12.25
CA ALA A 100 3.98 -2.34 -12.37
C ALA A 100 3.52 -3.42 -11.36
N SER A 101 2.42 -4.11 -11.68
CA SER A 101 1.76 -5.04 -10.74
C SER A 101 2.60 -6.27 -10.41
N ASP A 102 3.37 -6.80 -11.36
CA ASP A 102 4.22 -7.97 -11.16
C ASP A 102 5.42 -7.64 -10.27
N GLU A 103 6.11 -6.53 -10.55
CA GLU A 103 7.17 -6.05 -9.65
C GLU A 103 6.59 -5.78 -8.25
N ALA A 104 5.42 -5.16 -8.14
CA ALA A 104 4.80 -4.90 -6.86
C ALA A 104 4.54 -6.19 -6.05
N TRP A 105 4.15 -7.28 -6.72
CA TRP A 105 3.98 -8.59 -6.10
C TRP A 105 5.31 -9.20 -5.65
N GLU A 106 6.34 -9.17 -6.49
CA GLU A 106 7.67 -9.66 -6.14
C GLU A 106 8.23 -8.93 -4.91
N ARG A 107 8.13 -7.60 -4.89
CA ARG A 107 8.56 -6.79 -3.74
C ARG A 107 7.76 -7.10 -2.49
N ALA A 108 6.44 -7.28 -2.60
CA ALA A 108 5.61 -7.66 -1.46
C ALA A 108 6.02 -9.03 -0.88
N ARG A 109 6.30 -10.02 -1.74
CA ARG A 109 6.85 -11.31 -1.31
C ARG A 109 8.20 -11.19 -0.61
N SER A 110 9.11 -10.39 -1.15
CA SER A 110 10.40 -10.10 -0.50
C SER A 110 10.21 -9.42 0.87
N ALA A 111 9.20 -8.55 1.00
CA ALA A 111 8.86 -7.94 2.28
C ALA A 111 8.40 -8.97 3.31
N VAL A 112 7.55 -9.93 2.92
CA VAL A 112 7.06 -11.00 3.81
C VAL A 112 8.23 -11.85 4.30
N ALA A 113 9.10 -12.32 3.40
CA ALA A 113 10.25 -13.14 3.77
C ALA A 113 11.22 -12.41 4.73
N ALA A 114 11.47 -11.12 4.50
CA ALA A 114 12.27 -10.29 5.41
C ALA A 114 11.54 -10.01 6.74
N GLY A 115 10.22 -9.87 6.71
CA GLY A 115 9.36 -9.70 7.89
C GLY A 115 9.40 -10.94 8.79
N GLU A 116 9.26 -12.13 8.22
CA GLU A 116 9.43 -13.41 8.92
C GLU A 116 10.83 -13.51 9.56
N SER A 117 11.87 -13.21 8.78
CA SER A 117 13.27 -13.22 9.24
C SER A 117 13.53 -12.22 10.38
N SER A 118 12.71 -11.18 10.52
CA SER A 118 12.84 -10.19 11.59
C SER A 118 12.32 -10.68 12.93
N GLY A 119 11.43 -11.68 12.94
CA GLY A 119 10.69 -12.10 14.14
C GLY A 119 9.72 -11.04 14.69
N ASN A 120 9.56 -9.89 14.01
CA ASN A 120 8.67 -8.82 14.44
C ASN A 120 7.30 -8.96 13.76
N VAL A 121 6.30 -9.36 14.54
CA VAL A 121 4.94 -9.64 14.03
C VAL A 121 4.25 -8.41 13.43
N ILE A 122 4.57 -7.19 13.90
CA ILE A 122 4.01 -5.95 13.35
C ILE A 122 4.61 -5.68 11.96
N VAL A 123 5.91 -5.91 11.78
CA VAL A 123 6.55 -5.77 10.47
C VAL A 123 6.03 -6.82 9.49
N LEU A 124 5.81 -8.06 9.95
CA LEU A 124 5.18 -9.08 9.16
C LEU A 124 3.75 -8.68 8.75
N ALA A 125 2.96 -8.12 9.66
CA ALA A 125 1.63 -7.59 9.35
C ALA A 125 1.67 -6.46 8.30
N GLU A 126 2.61 -5.52 8.43
CA GLU A 126 2.84 -4.46 7.43
C GLU A 126 3.15 -5.05 6.05
N ALA A 127 4.01 -6.07 5.99
CA ALA A 127 4.41 -6.75 4.77
C ALA A 127 3.26 -7.55 4.12
N THR A 128 2.53 -8.32 4.92
CA THR A 128 1.35 -9.07 4.47
C THR A 128 0.28 -8.14 3.92
N ARG A 129 0.08 -6.96 4.54
CA ARG A 129 -0.90 -5.97 4.08
C ARG A 129 -0.64 -5.51 2.63
N VAL A 130 0.61 -5.30 2.24
CA VAL A 130 0.94 -4.77 0.90
C VAL A 130 0.78 -5.79 -0.22
N CYS A 131 0.77 -7.09 0.09
CA CYS A 131 0.43 -8.16 -0.87
C CYS A 131 -0.97 -8.00 -1.47
N ALA A 132 -1.89 -7.37 -0.74
CA ALA A 132 -3.30 -7.32 -1.13
C ALA A 132 -3.53 -6.54 -2.44
N THR A 133 -2.83 -5.43 -2.66
CA THR A 133 -3.07 -4.62 -3.87
C THR A 133 -2.63 -5.31 -5.16
N PRO A 134 -1.42 -5.90 -5.25
CA PRO A 134 -1.03 -6.72 -6.40
C PRO A 134 -1.99 -7.90 -6.64
N LEU A 135 -2.38 -8.63 -5.59
CA LEU A 135 -3.34 -9.75 -5.71
C LEU A 135 -4.66 -9.29 -6.33
N ARG A 136 -5.25 -8.20 -5.84
CA ARG A 136 -6.48 -7.64 -6.42
C ARG A 136 -6.33 -7.28 -7.90
N ARG A 137 -5.19 -6.71 -8.30
CA ARG A 137 -4.92 -6.33 -9.70
C ARG A 137 -4.76 -7.53 -10.63
N GLN A 138 -4.43 -8.69 -10.10
CA GLN A 138 -4.36 -9.97 -10.83
C GLN A 138 -5.69 -10.74 -10.78
N GLY A 139 -6.79 -10.12 -10.31
CA GLY A 139 -8.09 -10.79 -10.18
C GLY A 139 -8.18 -11.78 -9.02
N ARG A 140 -7.24 -11.72 -8.06
CA ARG A 140 -7.15 -12.64 -6.92
C ARG A 140 -7.56 -11.95 -5.62
N ALA A 141 -8.68 -11.23 -5.62
CA ALA A 141 -9.10 -10.48 -4.45
C ALA A 141 -9.59 -11.39 -3.31
N ALA A 142 -10.14 -12.57 -3.61
CA ALA A 142 -10.44 -13.60 -2.63
C ALA A 142 -9.18 -14.06 -1.84
N ASP A 143 -8.06 -14.30 -2.53
CA ASP A 143 -6.79 -14.67 -1.90
C ASP A 143 -6.29 -13.55 -0.98
N ALA A 144 -6.46 -12.29 -1.40
CA ALA A 144 -6.12 -11.13 -0.56
C ALA A 144 -6.97 -11.09 0.71
N VAL A 145 -8.25 -11.42 0.65
CA VAL A 145 -9.12 -11.49 1.85
C VAL A 145 -8.62 -12.56 2.82
N LEU A 146 -8.40 -13.78 2.33
CA LEU A 146 -7.93 -14.90 3.16
C LEU A 146 -6.60 -14.57 3.84
N LEU A 147 -5.61 -14.14 3.06
CA LEU A 147 -4.27 -13.79 3.56
C LEU A 147 -4.32 -12.75 4.69
N LEU A 148 -5.15 -11.72 4.54
CA LEU A 148 -5.25 -10.66 5.55
C LEU A 148 -6.04 -11.10 6.78
N GLN A 149 -7.07 -11.93 6.61
CA GLN A 149 -7.83 -12.48 7.74
C GLN A 149 -6.98 -13.47 8.56
N ASP A 150 -6.17 -14.30 7.91
CA ASP A 150 -5.24 -15.19 8.59
C ASP A 150 -4.23 -14.40 9.43
N MET A 151 -3.68 -13.32 8.88
CA MET A 151 -2.79 -12.43 9.62
C MET A 151 -3.50 -11.73 10.79
N ILE A 152 -4.75 -11.26 10.60
CA ILE A 152 -5.56 -10.69 11.68
C ILE A 152 -5.74 -11.72 12.80
N THR A 153 -6.14 -12.95 12.46
CA THR A 153 -6.32 -14.04 13.43
C THR A 153 -5.02 -14.34 14.19
N ALA A 154 -3.87 -14.37 13.49
CA ALA A 154 -2.57 -14.56 14.13
C ALA A 154 -2.24 -13.42 15.12
N LEU A 155 -2.50 -12.17 14.75
CA LEU A 155 -2.26 -11.01 15.64
C LEU A 155 -3.19 -11.03 16.87
N THR A 156 -4.46 -11.38 16.68
CA THR A 156 -5.45 -11.37 17.78
C THR A 156 -5.36 -12.60 18.66
N GLY A 157 -5.00 -13.76 18.11
CA GLY A 157 -4.81 -15.00 18.87
C GLY A 157 -3.60 -14.97 19.79
N ALA A 158 -2.56 -14.22 19.41
CA ALA A 158 -1.37 -13.98 20.23
C ALA A 158 -1.49 -12.79 21.19
N ALA A 159 -2.59 -12.03 21.13
CA ALA A 159 -2.73 -10.79 21.89
C ALA A 159 -3.16 -11.03 23.34
N SER A 160 -2.55 -10.27 24.26
CA SER A 160 -3.03 -10.09 25.63
C SER A 160 -4.42 -9.43 25.64
N SER A 161 -5.13 -9.52 26.77
CA SER A 161 -6.43 -8.85 27.00
C SER A 161 -6.37 -7.33 26.73
N THR A 162 -5.20 -6.71 26.92
CA THR A 162 -4.91 -5.31 26.58
C THR A 162 -3.77 -5.24 25.56
N PRO A 163 -4.05 -5.32 24.25
CA PRO A 163 -3.01 -5.26 23.23
C PRO A 163 -2.40 -3.86 23.13
N GLU A 164 -1.09 -3.83 22.89
CA GLU A 164 -0.31 -2.62 22.70
C GLU A 164 -0.79 -1.81 21.47
N PRO A 165 -0.71 -0.47 21.49
CA PRO A 165 -1.21 0.39 20.40
C PRO A 165 -0.67 0.03 18.99
N PRO A 166 0.61 -0.32 18.79
CA PRO A 166 1.10 -0.74 17.48
C PRO A 166 0.40 -1.99 16.92
N LEU A 167 0.07 -2.95 17.78
CA LEU A 167 -0.65 -4.16 17.40
C LEU A 167 -2.08 -3.82 16.97
N VAL A 168 -2.78 -2.98 17.76
CA VAL A 168 -4.13 -2.48 17.42
C VAL A 168 -4.13 -1.75 16.08
N SER A 169 -3.15 -0.89 15.83
CA SER A 169 -3.02 -0.16 14.56
C SER A 169 -2.75 -1.10 13.37
N ALA A 170 -1.91 -2.12 13.54
CA ALA A 170 -1.62 -3.12 12.51
C ALA A 170 -2.87 -3.93 12.16
N THR A 171 -3.57 -4.45 13.17
CA THR A 171 -4.83 -5.21 12.99
C THR A 171 -5.89 -4.40 12.28
N GLY A 172 -6.16 -3.16 12.70
CA GLY A 172 -7.16 -2.33 12.02
C GLY A 172 -6.74 -1.91 10.60
N SER A 173 -5.44 -1.75 10.32
CA SER A 173 -4.95 -1.48 8.96
C SER A 173 -5.08 -2.69 8.02
N LEU A 174 -4.85 -3.91 8.54
CA LEU A 174 -5.16 -5.14 7.83
C LEU A 174 -6.67 -5.24 7.55
N ALA A 175 -7.50 -4.96 8.57
CA ALA A 175 -8.96 -5.02 8.46
C ALA A 175 -9.50 -4.05 7.38
N LEU A 176 -9.00 -2.80 7.31
CA LEU A 176 -9.37 -1.88 6.23
C LEU A 176 -9.02 -2.43 4.83
N THR A 177 -7.82 -3.01 4.70
CA THR A 177 -7.34 -3.55 3.41
C THR A 177 -8.13 -4.81 3.02
N ALA A 178 -8.49 -5.63 4.01
CA ALA A 178 -9.32 -6.82 3.84
C ALA A 178 -10.75 -6.44 3.48
N ALA A 179 -11.32 -5.42 4.13
CA ALA A 179 -12.66 -4.90 3.84
C ALA A 179 -12.78 -4.43 2.39
N TYR A 180 -11.79 -3.67 1.91
CA TYR A 180 -11.74 -3.24 0.51
C TYR A 180 -11.67 -4.43 -0.46
N SER A 181 -10.87 -5.44 -0.12
CA SER A 181 -10.72 -6.65 -0.94
C SER A 181 -12.00 -7.50 -0.95
N ALA A 182 -12.67 -7.61 0.19
CA ALA A 182 -13.95 -8.30 0.33
C ALA A 182 -15.07 -7.56 -0.43
N ALA A 183 -15.07 -6.23 -0.41
CA ALA A 183 -16.00 -5.42 -1.19
C ALA A 183 -15.81 -5.62 -2.70
N LEU A 184 -14.56 -5.68 -3.18
CA LEU A 184 -14.25 -5.97 -4.59
C LEU A 184 -14.77 -7.36 -5.02
N GLU A 185 -14.73 -8.34 -4.13
CA GLU A 185 -15.28 -9.69 -4.33
C GLU A 185 -16.80 -9.78 -4.13
N GLY A 186 -17.49 -8.67 -3.87
CA GLY A 186 -18.93 -8.66 -3.60
C GLY A 186 -19.33 -9.27 -2.25
N ARG A 187 -18.38 -9.57 -1.35
CA ARG A 187 -18.62 -10.14 -0.02
C ARG A 187 -19.04 -9.06 0.98
N ARG A 188 -20.25 -8.52 0.79
CA ARG A 188 -20.80 -7.38 1.55
C ARG A 188 -20.69 -7.54 3.07
N THR A 189 -21.20 -8.63 3.62
CA THR A 189 -21.22 -8.85 5.08
C THR A 189 -19.81 -8.87 5.66
N THR A 190 -18.88 -9.57 4.99
CA THR A 190 -17.46 -9.61 5.37
C THR A 190 -16.83 -8.23 5.31
N ALA A 191 -17.08 -7.47 4.24
CA ALA A 191 -16.54 -6.12 4.09
C ALA A 191 -16.99 -5.19 5.22
N LEU A 192 -18.28 -5.18 5.57
CA LEU A 192 -18.83 -4.33 6.62
C LEU A 192 -18.30 -4.71 8.01
N SER A 193 -18.25 -6.01 8.33
CA SER A 193 -17.69 -6.50 9.60
C SER A 193 -16.21 -6.10 9.77
N LEU A 194 -15.41 -6.17 8.71
CA LEU A 194 -14.01 -5.74 8.74
C LEU A 194 -13.87 -4.21 8.87
N MET A 195 -14.79 -3.43 8.31
CA MET A 195 -14.85 -1.98 8.53
C MET A 195 -15.18 -1.62 9.98
N GLU A 196 -16.10 -2.35 10.62
CA GLU A 196 -16.44 -2.18 12.03
C GLU A 196 -15.25 -2.50 12.94
N MET A 197 -14.54 -3.62 12.66
CA MET A 197 -13.30 -3.97 13.38
C MET A 197 -12.25 -2.86 13.28
N ALA A 198 -12.05 -2.29 12.09
CA ALA A 198 -11.12 -1.19 11.91
C ALA A 198 -11.57 0.10 12.63
N ALA A 199 -12.88 0.37 12.66
CA ALA A 199 -13.44 1.51 13.38
C ALA A 199 -13.25 1.38 14.90
N ASP A 200 -13.46 0.20 15.47
CA ASP A 200 -13.17 -0.07 16.88
C ASP A 200 -11.68 0.13 17.20
N ALA A 201 -10.79 -0.43 16.38
CA ALA A 201 -9.34 -0.26 16.53
C ALA A 201 -8.95 1.23 16.51
N ALA A 202 -9.49 2.01 15.57
CA ALA A 202 -9.25 3.46 15.51
C ALA A 202 -9.79 4.20 16.74
N GLY A 203 -10.98 3.83 17.23
CA GLY A 203 -11.57 4.41 18.43
C GLY A 203 -10.74 4.13 19.70
N ARG A 204 -10.19 2.92 19.83
CA ARG A 204 -9.29 2.53 20.93
C ARG A 204 -7.99 3.34 20.91
N LEU A 205 -7.39 3.50 19.72
CA LEU A 205 -6.18 4.31 19.55
C LEU A 205 -6.42 5.78 19.89
N ALA A 206 -7.57 6.34 19.52
CA ALA A 206 -7.92 7.72 19.82
C ALA A 206 -8.06 8.01 21.33
N ARG A 207 -8.37 6.99 22.15
CA ARG A 207 -8.45 7.10 23.62
C ARG A 207 -7.12 6.89 24.33
N THR A 208 -6.05 6.56 23.60
CA THR A 208 -4.75 6.26 24.20
C THR A 208 -3.94 7.56 24.40
N PRO A 209 -3.42 7.85 25.61
CA PRO A 209 -2.74 9.13 25.94
C PRO A 209 -1.51 9.46 25.09
N GLN A 210 -0.85 8.44 24.55
CA GLN A 210 0.19 8.58 23.53
C GLN A 210 -0.47 8.41 22.16
N SER A 211 -0.86 9.51 21.53
CA SER A 211 -1.31 9.49 20.14
C SER A 211 -0.19 8.94 19.27
N TYR A 212 -0.31 7.66 18.91
CA TYR A 212 0.62 6.98 18.02
C TYR A 212 0.63 7.69 16.65
N SER A 213 1.62 8.57 16.47
CA SER A 213 1.71 9.46 15.31
C SER A 213 2.18 8.67 14.09
N GLY A 214 1.23 8.31 13.22
CA GLY A 214 1.50 7.64 11.95
C GLY A 214 0.75 6.33 11.71
N GLY A 215 -0.12 5.92 12.64
CA GLY A 215 -0.96 4.73 12.53
C GLY A 215 -2.34 4.93 11.92
N LEU A 216 -3.21 3.96 12.19
CA LEU A 216 -4.62 3.96 11.85
C LEU A 216 -5.34 5.15 12.51
N THR A 217 -6.16 5.86 11.75
CA THR A 217 -6.96 6.99 12.25
C THR A 217 -8.42 6.88 11.82
N ALA A 218 -9.32 7.58 12.52
CA ALA A 218 -10.73 7.67 12.12
C ALA A 218 -10.90 8.21 10.69
N GLY A 219 -10.11 9.22 10.31
CA GLY A 219 -10.08 9.73 8.93
C GLY A 219 -9.65 8.67 7.90
N GLN A 220 -8.71 7.78 8.27
CA GLN A 220 -8.32 6.67 7.41
C GLN A 220 -9.42 5.63 7.26
N VAL A 221 -10.20 5.35 8.32
CA VAL A 221 -11.38 4.48 8.24
C VAL A 221 -12.41 5.09 7.29
N GLN A 222 -12.74 6.38 7.44
CA GLN A 222 -13.67 7.08 6.55
C GLN A 222 -13.19 7.10 5.09
N LEU A 223 -11.90 7.27 4.84
CA LEU A 223 -11.33 7.18 3.49
C LEU A 223 -11.59 5.81 2.85
N TYR A 224 -11.43 4.72 3.61
CA TYR A 224 -11.75 3.37 3.11
C TYR A 224 -13.24 3.15 2.90
N GLN A 225 -14.12 3.77 3.70
CA GLN A 225 -15.57 3.69 3.51
C GLN A 225 -16.00 4.17 2.11
N VAL A 226 -15.37 5.23 1.58
CA VAL A 226 -15.68 5.73 0.22
C VAL A 226 -15.47 4.62 -0.81
N GLY A 227 -14.29 4.00 -0.82
CA GLY A 227 -13.96 2.94 -1.75
C GLY A 227 -14.80 1.66 -1.54
N VAL A 228 -15.05 1.27 -0.29
CA VAL A 228 -15.88 0.10 0.04
C VAL A 228 -17.31 0.27 -0.44
N HIS A 229 -17.93 1.44 -0.20
CA HIS A 229 -19.29 1.70 -0.68
C HIS A 229 -19.37 1.68 -2.21
N HIS A 230 -18.41 2.30 -2.89
CA HIS A 230 -18.35 2.27 -4.35
C HIS A 230 -18.27 0.84 -4.89
N LEU A 231 -17.36 0.01 -4.36
CA LEU A 231 -17.19 -1.37 -4.80
C LEU A 231 -18.42 -2.26 -4.53
N LEU A 232 -19.22 -1.91 -3.53
CA LEU A 232 -20.50 -2.59 -3.23
C LEU A 232 -21.68 -2.04 -4.05
N GLY A 233 -21.44 -1.19 -5.06
CA GLY A 233 -22.47 -0.56 -5.88
C GLY A 233 -23.31 0.48 -5.15
N GLN A 234 -22.78 1.06 -4.06
CA GLN A 234 -23.46 2.04 -3.22
C GLN A 234 -22.92 3.46 -3.45
N ASP A 235 -22.88 3.90 -4.70
CA ASP A 235 -22.18 5.14 -5.09
C ASP A 235 -22.72 6.39 -4.40
N ILE A 236 -24.04 6.48 -4.18
CA ILE A 236 -24.64 7.57 -3.41
C ILE A 236 -24.10 7.58 -1.97
N ALA A 237 -23.93 6.40 -1.35
CA ALA A 237 -23.35 6.29 -0.02
C ALA A 237 -21.85 6.63 -0.03
N ALA A 238 -21.13 6.27 -1.10
CA ALA A 238 -19.72 6.63 -1.29
C ALA A 238 -19.55 8.16 -1.39
N VAL A 239 -20.37 8.84 -2.19
CA VAL A 239 -20.37 10.32 -2.31
C VAL A 239 -20.68 10.97 -0.96
N ARG A 240 -21.70 10.49 -0.24
CA ARG A 240 -22.03 11.01 1.09
C ARG A 240 -20.90 10.78 2.10
N ALA A 241 -20.21 9.63 2.03
CA ALA A 241 -19.05 9.34 2.88
C ALA A 241 -17.89 10.30 2.59
N ALA A 242 -17.62 10.56 1.30
CA ALA A 242 -16.58 11.51 0.89
C ALA A 242 -16.88 12.94 1.36
N GLN A 243 -18.14 13.39 1.27
CA GLN A 243 -18.56 14.73 1.72
C GLN A 243 -18.38 14.96 3.23
N ARG A 244 -18.48 13.91 4.05
CA ARG A 244 -18.27 14.00 5.50
C ARG A 244 -16.80 14.06 5.90
N LEU A 245 -15.89 13.65 5.02
CA LEU A 245 -14.47 13.59 5.31
C LEU A 245 -13.77 14.87 4.83
N HIS A 246 -13.42 15.74 5.78
CA HIS A 246 -12.68 16.96 5.46
C HIS A 246 -11.22 16.62 5.10
N PRO A 247 -10.70 17.04 3.92
CA PRO A 247 -9.36 16.63 3.47
C PRO A 247 -8.21 16.97 4.42
N SER A 248 -8.31 18.05 5.21
CA SER A 248 -7.29 18.43 6.20
C SER A 248 -7.12 17.41 7.34
N THR A 249 -8.10 16.54 7.57
CA THR A 249 -8.01 15.45 8.56
C THR A 249 -7.14 14.29 8.07
N LEU A 250 -6.77 14.27 6.79
CA LEU A 250 -5.86 13.30 6.20
C LEU A 250 -4.43 13.88 6.20
N PRO A 251 -3.49 13.29 6.96
CA PRO A 251 -2.20 13.93 7.26
C PRO A 251 -1.22 13.98 6.06
N THR A 252 -1.48 13.21 5.00
CA THR A 252 -0.52 12.98 3.92
C THR A 252 -1.11 13.36 2.57
N GLY A 253 -0.30 13.91 1.67
CA GLY A 253 -0.70 14.21 0.28
C GLY A 253 -1.26 12.97 -0.42
N GLU A 254 -0.60 11.82 -0.23
CA GLU A 254 -1.04 10.52 -0.77
C GLU A 254 -2.49 10.18 -0.41
N ARG A 255 -2.87 10.31 0.87
CA ARG A 255 -4.24 10.03 1.34
C ARG A 255 -5.25 11.04 0.83
N ARG A 256 -4.88 12.33 0.77
CA ARG A 256 -5.76 13.39 0.22
C ARG A 256 -6.02 13.17 -1.27
N ALA A 257 -4.98 12.83 -2.03
CA ALA A 257 -5.09 12.43 -3.43
C ALA A 257 -5.95 11.16 -3.62
N ARG A 258 -5.80 10.17 -2.73
CA ARG A 258 -6.70 9.00 -2.74
C ARG A 258 -8.16 9.38 -2.50
N LEU A 259 -8.45 10.29 -1.58
CA LEU A 259 -9.82 10.78 -1.35
C LEU A 259 -10.39 11.40 -2.63
N GLY A 260 -9.64 12.30 -3.29
CA GLY A 260 -10.05 12.89 -4.57
C GLY A 260 -10.31 11.83 -5.64
N THR A 261 -9.43 10.83 -5.75
CA THR A 261 -9.56 9.72 -6.71
C THR A 261 -10.81 8.86 -6.47
N ASP A 262 -11.03 8.43 -5.22
CA ASP A 262 -12.17 7.58 -4.86
C ASP A 262 -13.50 8.37 -4.96
N THR A 263 -13.47 9.68 -4.65
CA THR A 263 -14.61 10.59 -4.83
C THR A 263 -14.94 10.76 -6.31
N ALA A 264 -13.95 11.03 -7.16
CA ALA A 264 -14.15 11.17 -8.60
C ALA A 264 -14.77 9.90 -9.20
N ARG A 265 -14.33 8.71 -8.78
CA ARG A 265 -14.90 7.43 -9.23
C ARG A 265 -16.38 7.29 -8.85
N ALA A 266 -16.74 7.60 -7.60
CA ALA A 266 -18.12 7.55 -7.15
C ALA A 266 -19.00 8.59 -7.85
N LEU A 267 -18.48 9.80 -8.12
CA LEU A 267 -19.20 10.87 -8.82
C LEU A 267 -19.46 10.52 -10.29
N ILE A 268 -18.48 9.93 -10.98
CA ILE A 268 -18.65 9.40 -12.34
C ILE A 268 -19.75 8.34 -12.39
N ALA A 269 -19.77 7.43 -11.41
CA ALA A 269 -20.76 6.35 -11.34
C ALA A 269 -22.21 6.87 -11.18
N VAL A 270 -22.41 8.00 -10.49
CA VAL A 270 -23.73 8.66 -10.37
C VAL A 270 -24.00 9.71 -11.45
N GLY A 271 -23.10 9.89 -12.43
CA GLY A 271 -23.26 10.84 -13.54
C GLY A 271 -22.94 12.31 -13.22
N ASP A 272 -22.33 12.59 -12.07
CA ASP A 272 -21.96 13.95 -11.61
C ASP A 272 -20.56 14.34 -12.11
N TYR A 273 -20.44 14.53 -13.42
CA TYR A 273 -19.15 14.71 -14.11
C TYR A 273 -18.43 16.02 -13.76
N GLU A 274 -19.18 17.09 -13.45
CA GLU A 274 -18.59 18.38 -13.06
C GLU A 274 -17.87 18.25 -11.73
N ARG A 275 -18.54 17.71 -10.71
CA ARG A 275 -17.90 17.48 -9.41
C ARG A 275 -16.83 16.40 -9.48
N ALA A 276 -16.95 15.44 -10.39
CA ALA A 276 -15.88 14.47 -10.62
C ALA A 276 -14.60 15.17 -11.10
N LEU A 277 -14.69 16.11 -12.05
CA LEU A 277 -13.54 16.89 -12.48
C LEU A 277 -12.97 17.77 -11.35
N THR A 278 -13.83 18.39 -10.52
CA THR A 278 -13.37 19.10 -9.32
C THR A 278 -12.60 18.18 -8.37
N ALA A 279 -13.09 16.96 -8.14
CA ALA A 279 -12.40 15.98 -7.31
C ALA A 279 -11.06 15.54 -7.90
N LEU A 280 -10.92 15.49 -9.23
CA LEU A 280 -9.64 15.23 -9.91
C LEU A 280 -8.66 16.41 -9.77
N HIS A 281 -9.13 17.66 -9.82
CA HIS A 281 -8.30 18.82 -9.50
C HIS A 281 -7.77 18.77 -8.06
N ALA A 282 -8.61 18.36 -7.10
CA ALA A 282 -8.18 18.18 -5.72
C ALA A 282 -7.09 17.08 -5.56
N VAL A 283 -7.01 16.11 -6.47
CA VAL A 283 -5.90 15.15 -6.51
C VAL A 283 -4.59 15.86 -6.83
N GLU A 284 -4.60 16.70 -7.87
CA GLU A 284 -3.43 17.44 -8.33
C GLU A 284 -2.95 18.47 -7.31
N GLU A 285 -3.88 19.19 -6.67
CA GLU A 285 -3.57 20.13 -5.57
C GLU A 285 -2.95 19.41 -4.36
N ALA A 286 -3.42 18.18 -4.06
CA ALA A 286 -2.87 17.40 -2.96
C ALA A 286 -1.48 16.82 -3.26
N ALA A 287 -1.26 16.39 -4.51
CA ALA A 287 -0.02 15.82 -5.01
C ALA A 287 -0.02 15.73 -6.55
N SER A 288 0.84 16.50 -7.22
CA SER A 288 0.92 16.52 -8.68
C SER A 288 1.24 15.16 -9.30
N GLU A 289 2.17 14.40 -8.72
CA GLU A 289 2.52 13.06 -9.22
C GLU A 289 1.37 12.06 -9.08
N GLU A 290 0.43 12.24 -8.15
CA GLU A 290 -0.78 11.41 -8.06
C GLU A 290 -1.73 11.64 -9.23
N ALA A 291 -1.87 12.89 -9.68
CA ALA A 291 -2.76 13.24 -10.80
C ALA A 291 -2.31 12.58 -12.12
N SER A 292 -1.01 12.37 -12.28
CA SER A 292 -0.42 11.72 -13.45
C SER A 292 -0.45 10.19 -13.40
N ARG A 293 -0.99 9.56 -12.35
CA ARG A 293 -0.99 8.09 -12.23
C ARG A 293 -1.91 7.40 -13.23
N PRO A 294 -1.61 6.16 -13.65
CA PRO A 294 -2.45 5.41 -14.59
C PRO A 294 -3.94 5.35 -14.20
N SER A 295 -4.23 5.19 -12.90
CA SER A 295 -5.61 5.12 -12.41
C SER A 295 -6.37 6.45 -12.51
N VAL A 296 -5.68 7.58 -12.33
CA VAL A 296 -6.29 8.91 -12.43
C VAL A 296 -6.51 9.27 -13.90
N ARG A 297 -5.50 9.02 -14.75
CA ARG A 297 -5.61 9.17 -16.21
C ARG A 297 -6.75 8.35 -16.79
N ALA A 298 -7.02 7.15 -16.26
CA ALA A 298 -8.15 6.33 -16.67
C ALA A 298 -9.50 7.02 -16.38
N LEU A 299 -9.67 7.62 -15.20
CA LEU A 299 -10.88 8.39 -14.86
C LEU A 299 -11.03 9.63 -15.74
N THR A 300 -9.92 10.34 -16.02
CA THR A 300 -9.94 11.49 -16.93
C THR A 300 -10.33 11.09 -18.35
N ARG A 301 -9.82 9.96 -18.86
CA ARG A 301 -10.21 9.42 -20.16
C ARG A 301 -11.68 9.00 -20.19
N GLU A 302 -12.18 8.41 -19.12
CA GLU A 302 -13.61 8.12 -19.01
C GLU A 302 -14.44 9.40 -19.08
N LEU A 303 -14.04 10.47 -18.39
CA LEU A 303 -14.71 11.78 -18.50
C LEU A 303 -14.64 12.33 -19.93
N LEU A 304 -13.51 12.17 -20.64
CA LEU A 304 -13.38 12.62 -22.03
C LEU A 304 -14.37 11.90 -22.95
N VAL A 305 -14.62 10.61 -22.70
CA VAL A 305 -15.61 9.82 -23.45
C VAL A 305 -17.04 10.21 -23.08
N ARG A 306 -17.36 10.31 -21.78
CA ARG A 306 -18.72 10.56 -21.27
C ARG A 306 -19.18 12.02 -21.45
N ARG A 307 -18.25 12.98 -21.34
CA ARG A 307 -18.54 14.42 -21.33
C ARG A 307 -17.43 15.24 -22.03
N PRO A 308 -17.21 15.06 -23.35
CA PRO A 308 -16.09 15.69 -24.08
C PRO A 308 -16.11 17.23 -24.12
N ARG A 309 -17.26 17.85 -23.85
CA ARG A 309 -17.46 19.31 -23.84
C ARG A 309 -17.37 19.91 -22.43
N LEU A 310 -16.99 19.13 -21.41
CA LEU A 310 -16.82 19.64 -20.05
C LEU A 310 -15.68 20.66 -20.01
N THR A 311 -15.99 21.88 -19.55
CA THR A 311 -15.02 22.97 -19.46
C THR A 311 -13.82 22.58 -18.59
N GLY A 312 -12.61 22.87 -19.05
CA GLY A 312 -11.36 22.57 -18.33
C GLY A 312 -10.87 21.12 -18.44
N LEU A 313 -11.71 20.17 -18.87
CA LEU A 313 -11.35 18.74 -18.93
C LEU A 313 -10.18 18.46 -19.88
N LYS A 314 -10.17 19.04 -21.08
CA LYS A 314 -9.07 18.85 -22.05
C LYS A 314 -7.75 19.41 -21.53
N THR A 315 -7.78 20.57 -20.88
CA THR A 315 -6.62 21.20 -20.25
C THR A 315 -6.08 20.33 -19.11
N PHE A 316 -6.96 19.76 -18.28
CA PHE A 316 -6.57 18.82 -17.24
C PHE A 316 -5.95 17.55 -17.83
N ALA A 317 -6.52 17.00 -18.91
CA ALA A 317 -6.02 15.82 -19.59
C ALA A 317 -4.61 16.02 -20.17
N ALA A 318 -4.36 17.15 -20.84
CA ALA A 318 -3.05 17.50 -21.38
C ALA A 318 -1.98 17.57 -20.27
N ARG A 319 -2.28 18.27 -19.17
CA ARG A 319 -1.35 18.44 -18.04
C ARG A 319 -1.01 17.15 -17.29
N THR A 320 -1.99 16.25 -17.18
CA THR A 320 -1.84 14.98 -16.43
C THR A 320 -1.45 13.79 -17.31
N GLY A 321 -1.20 14.03 -18.61
CA GLY A 321 -0.85 12.99 -19.58
C GLY A 321 -1.98 12.00 -19.88
N ALA A 322 -3.24 12.41 -19.70
CA ALA A 322 -4.43 11.59 -19.93
C ALA A 322 -5.02 11.76 -21.34
N GLU A 323 -4.32 12.41 -22.26
CA GLU A 323 -4.80 12.58 -23.63
C GLU A 323 -5.12 11.22 -24.29
N PRO A 324 -6.14 11.18 -25.18
CA PRO A 324 -6.35 10.03 -26.04
C PRO A 324 -5.12 9.86 -26.93
N LEU A 325 -4.61 8.64 -27.00
CA LEU A 325 -3.63 8.25 -28.03
C LEU A 325 -4.26 8.34 -29.42
#